data_AF-K9YH06-F1
#
_entry.id   AF-K9YH06-F1
#
_cell.length_a   1.000
_cell.length_b   1.000
_cell.length_c   1.000
_cell.angle_alpha   90.00
_cell.angle_beta   90.00
_cell.angle_gamma   90.00
#
_symmetry.space_group_name_H-M   'P 1'
#
loop_
_entity.id
_entity.type
_entity.pdbx_description
1 polymer ?
#
loop_
_entity_poly.entity_id
_entity_poly.type
_entity_poly.pdbx_seq_one_letter_code
_entity_poly.pdbx_strand_id
1 'polypeptide(L)'
;MIKSCSQFLSKILIPSAMVGITLIGCGSPDTTQQQGDGTLITPPDMVQGGGFLQLMADGEDFIIEGFETKDGWDINFDHVYITVNDVIAYQTNPPFEAESDAPLEAQESVNLIVSPTTVDLMLGRENNPAILVTEIEAPPGHYNAISWQMYNQADGASSLRLLGRAEKDGQEIQFNLNFPMNIAYTCGEFVGDERKGIVNEGETAEIHMTFHFDHIFGDAGKDDNHEVNVNAPGFEPMANLAENGTLDVDLETLQNNLSEEDYQRLENSILELGHVGEGHCRITEDI
;
A
#
# COMPACT_ATOMS: atom_id res chain seq x y z
N MET A 1 -34.82 -42.79 -30.69
CA MET A 1 -34.59 -42.25 -32.04
C MET A 1 -33.26 -41.50 -31.98
N ILE A 2 -32.17 -42.09 -32.50
CA ILE A 2 -31.42 -41.62 -33.71
C ILE A 2 -30.81 -40.23 -33.47
N LYS A 3 -29.50 -39.94 -33.54
CA LYS A 3 -28.26 -40.66 -33.88
C LYS A 3 -27.07 -39.81 -33.41
N SER A 4 -25.96 -40.49 -33.10
CA SER A 4 -24.59 -39.98 -33.02
C SER A 4 -24.05 -39.51 -34.39
N CYS A 5 -23.12 -38.54 -34.38
CA CYS A 5 -22.13 -38.25 -35.43
C CYS A 5 -21.14 -37.20 -34.89
N SER A 6 -19.85 -37.11 -35.22
CA SER A 6 -18.76 -38.00 -35.63
C SER A 6 -17.52 -37.12 -35.56
N GLN A 7 -16.38 -37.71 -35.18
CA GLN A 7 -15.06 -37.09 -35.23
C GLN A 7 -14.66 -36.70 -36.67
N PHE A 8 -13.83 -35.66 -36.81
CA PHE A 8 -12.92 -35.52 -37.95
C PHE A 8 -11.52 -35.13 -37.45
N LEU A 9 -10.60 -36.07 -37.59
CA LEU A 9 -9.16 -35.86 -37.64
C LEU A 9 -8.81 -35.23 -38.99
N SER A 10 -7.90 -34.25 -39.01
CA SER A 10 -7.07 -34.00 -40.19
C SER A 10 -5.65 -33.70 -39.75
N LYS A 11 -4.75 -34.65 -40.04
CA LYS A 11 -3.30 -34.48 -40.02
C LYS A 11 -2.89 -33.79 -41.32
N ILE A 12 -2.09 -32.73 -41.24
CA ILE A 12 -1.32 -32.25 -42.38
C ILE A 12 0.15 -32.19 -41.95
N LEU A 13 0.93 -33.15 -42.48
CA LEU A 13 2.37 -33.05 -42.70
C LEU A 13 2.55 -32.43 -44.09
N ILE A 14 3.62 -31.64 -44.30
CA ILE A 14 4.42 -31.55 -45.55
C ILE A 14 5.63 -30.61 -45.32
N PRO A 15 6.77 -30.80 -46.04
CA PRO A 15 8.12 -30.69 -45.49
C PRO A 15 8.93 -29.47 -45.97
N SER A 16 10.12 -29.34 -45.37
CA SER A 16 11.23 -28.47 -45.77
C SER A 16 11.62 -28.58 -47.25
N ALA A 17 11.93 -27.44 -47.86
CA ALA A 17 12.73 -27.36 -49.08
C ALA A 17 13.74 -26.20 -48.98
N MET A 18 15.02 -26.58 -48.98
CA MET A 18 16.21 -25.74 -49.17
C MET A 18 16.55 -25.73 -50.67
N VAL A 19 16.59 -24.58 -51.33
CA VAL A 19 17.29 -24.27 -52.61
C VAL A 19 17.34 -22.73 -52.64
N GLY A 20 18.38 -21.98 -53.01
CA GLY A 20 19.64 -22.20 -53.70
C GLY A 20 19.97 -20.86 -54.38
N ILE A 21 21.19 -20.38 -54.18
CA ILE A 21 21.69 -19.05 -54.59
C ILE A 21 21.68 -18.88 -56.13
N THR A 22 21.36 -17.67 -56.62
CA THR A 22 21.85 -17.20 -57.93
C THR A 22 22.07 -15.68 -57.91
N LEU A 23 23.30 -15.28 -58.29
CA LEU A 23 23.80 -13.90 -58.47
C LEU A 23 23.74 -13.52 -59.96
N ILE A 24 23.06 -12.42 -60.31
CA ILE A 24 23.26 -11.52 -61.48
C ILE A 24 22.54 -10.21 -61.08
N GLY A 25 22.99 -8.95 -61.20
CA GLY A 25 24.05 -8.31 -61.97
C GLY A 25 23.47 -7.03 -62.63
N CYS A 26 23.77 -5.86 -62.04
CA CYS A 26 23.75 -4.46 -62.52
C CYS A 26 22.58 -3.86 -63.36
N GLY A 27 22.05 -2.73 -62.87
CA GLY A 27 21.38 -1.72 -63.69
C GLY A 27 20.55 -0.72 -62.87
N SER A 28 21.18 0.35 -62.35
CA SER A 28 20.47 1.49 -61.76
C SER A 28 19.80 2.34 -62.83
N PRO A 29 18.60 2.86 -62.54
CA PRO A 29 18.36 4.29 -62.70
C PRO A 29 17.90 4.90 -61.37
N ASP A 30 18.44 6.09 -61.11
CA ASP A 30 18.13 6.97 -59.98
C ASP A 30 16.65 6.94 -59.61
N THR A 31 16.36 6.44 -58.42
CA THR A 31 15.13 6.74 -57.71
C THR A 31 15.54 7.23 -56.33
N THR A 32 15.44 8.55 -56.18
CA THR A 32 15.55 9.27 -54.92
C THR A 32 14.57 8.67 -53.91
N GLN A 33 15.04 7.74 -53.08
CA GLN A 33 14.32 7.35 -51.88
C GLN A 33 14.81 8.23 -50.73
N GLN A 34 13.88 9.03 -50.21
CA GLN A 34 13.99 9.66 -48.92
C GLN A 34 14.48 8.64 -47.91
N GLN A 35 15.66 8.93 -47.37
CA GLN A 35 16.16 8.39 -46.13
C GLN A 35 15.10 8.69 -45.07
N GLY A 36 14.28 7.68 -44.76
CA GLY A 36 13.44 7.70 -43.58
C GLY A 36 14.39 7.87 -42.41
N ASP A 37 14.29 9.03 -41.76
CA ASP A 37 14.89 9.31 -40.47
C ASP A 37 14.39 8.22 -39.53
N GLY A 38 15.23 7.20 -39.34
CA GLY A 38 15.07 6.22 -38.28
C GLY A 38 15.39 6.91 -36.98
N THR A 39 14.52 7.84 -36.58
CA THR A 39 14.45 8.30 -35.21
C THR A 39 14.09 7.06 -34.40
N LEU A 40 15.12 6.40 -33.87
CA LEU A 40 14.97 5.57 -32.69
C LEU A 40 14.25 6.46 -31.69
N ILE A 41 13.01 6.10 -31.41
CA ILE A 41 12.21 6.73 -30.38
C ILE A 41 12.92 6.33 -29.10
N THR A 42 13.85 7.15 -28.63
CA THR A 42 14.39 7.02 -27.29
C THR A 42 13.18 7.03 -26.35
N PRO A 43 13.06 6.09 -25.40
CA PRO A 43 12.15 6.28 -24.27
C PRO A 43 12.38 7.69 -23.71
N PRO A 44 11.34 8.36 -23.15
CA PRO A 44 11.52 9.67 -22.53
C PRO A 44 12.78 9.64 -21.66
N ASP A 45 13.65 10.65 -21.86
CA ASP A 45 14.96 10.71 -21.21
C ASP A 45 14.75 10.54 -19.70
N MET A 46 15.19 9.40 -19.16
CA MET A 46 15.19 9.19 -17.72
C MET A 46 15.94 10.34 -17.06
N VAL A 47 15.58 10.69 -15.82
CA VAL A 47 16.42 11.58 -14.99
C VAL A 47 17.87 11.13 -15.15
N GLN A 48 18.74 11.99 -15.68
CA GLN A 48 20.05 11.56 -16.16
C GLN A 48 20.86 10.96 -14.99
N GLY A 49 21.15 9.67 -15.05
CA GLY A 49 21.81 8.92 -13.98
C GLY A 49 20.89 8.46 -12.84
N GLY A 50 19.57 8.67 -12.94
CA GLY A 50 18.55 8.29 -11.95
C GLY A 50 18.10 6.84 -12.01
N GLY A 51 17.21 6.48 -11.09
CA GLY A 51 16.56 5.18 -11.00
C GLY A 51 15.06 5.33 -10.76
N PHE A 52 14.44 4.30 -10.21
CA PHE A 52 13.01 4.29 -9.89
C PHE A 52 12.79 4.21 -8.38
N LEU A 53 11.77 4.92 -7.89
CA LEU A 53 11.31 4.83 -6.51
C LEU A 53 9.85 4.34 -6.52
N GLN A 54 9.62 3.21 -5.87
CA GLN A 54 8.31 2.60 -5.68
C GLN A 54 7.76 2.95 -4.30
N LEU A 55 6.54 3.46 -4.26
CA LEU A 55 5.78 3.59 -3.03
C LEU A 55 5.00 2.30 -2.78
N MET A 56 5.26 1.70 -1.63
CA MET A 56 4.56 0.51 -1.15
C MET A 56 3.65 0.89 0.01
N ALA A 57 2.49 0.25 0.12
CA ALA A 57 1.59 0.35 1.27
C ALA A 57 1.37 -1.05 1.87
N ASP A 58 1.53 -1.16 3.17
CA ASP A 58 1.52 -2.44 3.90
C ASP A 58 0.66 -2.32 5.17
N GLY A 59 -0.12 -3.34 5.47
CA GLY A 59 -0.87 -3.45 6.73
C GLY A 59 -0.37 -4.61 7.61
N GLU A 60 0.78 -5.18 7.27
CA GLU A 60 1.40 -6.36 7.86
C GLU A 60 0.66 -7.68 7.56
N ASP A 61 1.28 -8.81 7.93
CA ASP A 61 0.75 -10.14 7.63
C ASP A 61 -0.61 -10.38 8.30
N PHE A 62 -0.86 -9.80 9.47
CA PHE A 62 -2.09 -10.06 10.23
C PHE A 62 -3.36 -9.53 9.57
N ILE A 63 -3.30 -8.50 8.71
CA ILE A 63 -4.51 -8.09 7.98
C ILE A 63 -4.91 -9.12 6.92
N ILE A 64 -3.94 -9.84 6.35
CA ILE A 64 -4.16 -10.87 5.33
C ILE A 64 -4.53 -12.21 5.97
N GLU A 65 -3.80 -12.61 7.02
CA GLU A 65 -3.97 -13.91 7.69
C GLU A 65 -5.16 -13.92 8.67
N GLY A 66 -5.58 -12.75 9.14
CA GLY A 66 -6.45 -12.61 10.31
C GLY A 66 -5.67 -12.81 11.62
N PHE A 67 -6.25 -12.39 12.74
CA PHE A 67 -5.61 -12.47 14.05
C PHE A 67 -6.63 -12.46 15.20
N GLU A 68 -6.20 -12.87 16.39
CA GLU A 68 -6.99 -12.82 17.61
C GLU A 68 -6.65 -11.54 18.40
N THR A 69 -7.66 -10.73 18.70
CA THR A 69 -7.53 -9.48 19.45
C THR A 69 -7.19 -9.71 20.92
N LYS A 70 -6.74 -8.67 21.63
CA LYS A 70 -6.46 -8.76 23.09
C LYS A 70 -7.63 -9.25 23.95
N ASP A 71 -8.85 -9.12 23.44
CA ASP A 71 -10.09 -9.52 24.11
C ASP A 71 -10.71 -10.80 23.52
N GLY A 72 -9.96 -11.53 22.69
CA GLY A 72 -10.30 -12.89 22.24
C GLY A 72 -11.30 -12.94 21.08
N TRP A 73 -11.32 -11.91 20.24
CA TRP A 73 -12.07 -11.93 18.98
C TRP A 73 -11.16 -12.33 17.82
N ASP A 74 -11.56 -13.33 17.05
CA ASP A 74 -10.91 -13.67 15.78
C ASP A 74 -11.37 -12.68 14.70
N ILE A 75 -10.47 -11.81 14.24
CA ILE A 75 -10.73 -10.80 13.20
C ILE A 75 -10.21 -11.27 11.86
N ASN A 76 -11.04 -11.13 10.83
CA ASN A 76 -10.68 -11.31 9.43
C ASN A 76 -11.18 -10.10 8.64
N PHE A 77 -10.33 -9.49 7.83
CA PHE A 77 -10.74 -8.38 6.98
C PHE A 77 -11.18 -8.87 5.60
N ASP A 78 -12.26 -8.29 5.09
CA ASP A 78 -12.64 -8.36 3.68
C ASP A 78 -11.95 -7.25 2.89
N HIS A 79 -11.87 -6.05 3.48
CA HIS A 79 -11.24 -4.87 2.89
C HIS A 79 -10.68 -3.95 3.97
N VAL A 80 -9.55 -3.32 3.66
CA VAL A 80 -8.92 -2.29 4.51
C VAL A 80 -8.56 -1.12 3.60
N TYR A 81 -9.46 -0.14 3.52
CA TYR A 81 -9.26 1.02 2.66
C TYR A 81 -8.56 2.13 3.41
N ILE A 82 -7.44 2.60 2.85
CA ILE A 82 -6.77 3.83 3.27
C ILE A 82 -6.83 4.84 2.12
N THR A 83 -7.13 6.10 2.41
CA THR A 83 -7.02 7.19 1.42
C THR A 83 -5.90 8.13 1.83
N VAL A 84 -4.87 8.19 1.00
CA VAL A 84 -3.69 9.04 1.22
C VAL A 84 -3.58 10.15 0.18
N ASN A 85 -2.98 11.26 0.57
CA ASN A 85 -2.62 12.36 -0.30
C ASN A 85 -1.26 12.94 0.09
N ASP A 86 -0.69 13.78 -0.78
CA ASP A 86 0.54 14.54 -0.54
C ASP A 86 1.68 13.64 -0.02
N VAL A 87 1.89 12.51 -0.71
CA VAL A 87 2.94 11.55 -0.36
C VAL A 87 4.26 12.03 -0.96
N ILE A 88 5.23 12.34 -0.11
CA ILE A 88 6.52 12.92 -0.50
C ILE A 88 7.64 12.11 0.14
N ALA A 89 8.61 11.68 -0.66
CA ALA A 89 9.84 11.05 -0.17
C ALA A 89 10.99 12.06 -0.18
N TYR A 90 11.88 11.96 0.81
CA TYR A 90 12.94 12.93 1.06
C TYR A 90 14.29 12.24 1.22
N GLN A 91 15.33 12.88 0.70
CA GLN A 91 16.71 12.60 1.10
C GLN A 91 17.15 13.60 2.17
N THR A 92 17.57 13.11 3.33
CA THR A 92 17.95 13.95 4.48
C THR A 92 19.33 13.56 5.02
N ASN A 93 20.10 14.55 5.47
CA ASN A 93 21.37 14.33 6.17
C ASN A 93 21.62 15.45 7.19
N PRO A 94 21.53 15.20 8.51
CA PRO A 94 21.32 13.88 9.13
C PRO A 94 19.95 13.27 8.79
N PRO A 95 19.76 11.94 8.97
CA PRO A 95 18.44 11.31 8.89
C PRO A 95 17.42 12.04 9.76
N PHE A 96 16.17 12.07 9.31
CA PHE A 96 15.08 12.64 10.10
C PHE A 96 14.74 11.72 11.29
N GLU A 97 14.65 12.30 12.48
CA GLU A 97 14.30 11.62 13.73
C GLU A 97 12.89 12.04 14.15
N ALA A 98 11.91 11.15 13.93
CA ALA A 98 10.49 11.40 14.16
C ALA A 98 10.20 11.87 15.61
N GLU A 99 10.87 11.25 16.58
CA GLU A 99 10.73 11.51 18.02
C GLU A 99 11.40 12.82 18.51
N SER A 100 12.15 13.49 17.66
CA SER A 100 12.78 14.77 18.01
C SER A 100 11.84 15.96 17.76
N ASP A 101 12.18 17.15 18.27
CA ASP A 101 11.51 18.40 17.87
C ASP A 101 12.12 19.02 16.59
N ALA A 102 13.18 18.42 16.04
CA ALA A 102 13.88 18.99 14.90
C ALA A 102 13.00 18.91 13.64
N PRO A 103 12.89 19.97 12.83
CA PRO A 103 12.16 19.92 11.58
C PRO A 103 12.86 19.01 10.56
N LEU A 104 12.09 18.49 9.60
CA LEU A 104 12.67 17.78 8.46
C LEU A 104 13.42 18.76 7.55
N GLU A 105 14.71 18.50 7.34
CA GLU A 105 15.58 19.28 6.45
C GLU A 105 15.94 18.45 5.20
N ALA A 106 15.15 18.61 4.14
CA ALA A 106 15.34 17.90 2.89
C ALA A 106 16.48 18.48 2.04
N GLN A 107 17.35 17.61 1.54
CA GLN A 107 18.32 17.94 0.50
C GLN A 107 17.73 17.75 -0.90
N GLU A 108 16.84 16.77 -1.04
CA GLU A 108 16.10 16.41 -2.26
C GLU A 108 14.70 15.93 -1.85
N SER A 109 13.70 16.15 -2.71
CA SER A 109 12.35 15.63 -2.49
C SER A 109 11.65 15.24 -3.79
N VAL A 110 10.84 14.20 -3.73
CA VAL A 110 10.04 13.73 -4.86
C VAL A 110 8.59 13.51 -4.41
N ASN A 111 7.65 14.03 -5.19
CA ASN A 111 6.23 13.78 -4.94
C ASN A 111 5.85 12.44 -5.57
N LEU A 112 5.40 11.50 -4.73
CA LEU A 112 4.91 10.19 -5.15
C LEU A 112 3.41 10.26 -5.47
N ILE A 113 2.64 10.98 -4.65
CA ILE A 113 1.20 11.18 -4.82
C ILE A 113 0.88 12.66 -4.60
N VAL A 114 0.12 13.26 -5.51
CA VAL A 114 -0.27 14.69 -5.49
C VAL A 114 -1.79 14.91 -5.46
N SER A 115 -2.56 13.82 -5.46
CA SER A 115 -4.02 13.85 -5.35
C SER A 115 -4.50 12.64 -4.57
N PRO A 116 -5.63 12.75 -3.83
CA PRO A 116 -6.16 11.67 -3.01
C PRO A 116 -6.22 10.34 -3.77
N THR A 117 -5.62 9.31 -3.17
CA THR A 117 -5.49 7.96 -3.72
C THR A 117 -5.93 6.97 -2.66
N THR A 118 -6.97 6.18 -2.97
CA THR A 118 -7.44 5.11 -2.10
C THR A 118 -6.75 3.80 -2.46
N VAL A 119 -6.18 3.13 -1.45
CA VAL A 119 -5.54 1.82 -1.53
C VAL A 119 -6.35 0.85 -0.67
N ASP A 120 -6.56 -0.36 -1.17
CA ASP A 120 -7.12 -1.47 -0.39
C ASP A 120 -5.99 -2.41 0.02
N LEU A 121 -5.63 -2.40 1.31
CA LEU A 121 -4.49 -3.18 1.84
C LEU A 121 -4.72 -4.69 1.75
N MET A 122 -5.96 -5.15 1.55
CA MET A 122 -6.26 -6.56 1.31
C MET A 122 -5.86 -7.07 -0.08
N LEU A 123 -5.42 -6.19 -0.98
CA LEU A 123 -4.87 -6.60 -2.29
C LEU A 123 -3.42 -7.09 -2.21
N GLY A 124 -2.79 -6.99 -1.03
CA GLY A 124 -1.55 -7.67 -0.70
C GLY A 124 -1.69 -9.18 -0.88
N ARG A 125 -0.57 -9.90 -0.99
CA ARG A 125 -0.58 -11.37 -1.15
C ARG A 125 0.28 -12.00 -0.06
N GLU A 126 -0.04 -13.24 0.32
CA GLU A 126 0.66 -14.02 1.37
C GLU A 126 2.21 -14.10 1.25
N ASN A 127 2.82 -13.71 0.11
CA ASN A 127 4.28 -13.70 -0.07
C ASN A 127 4.86 -12.31 -0.37
N ASN A 128 4.01 -11.28 -0.39
CA ASN A 128 4.36 -9.86 -0.44
C ASN A 128 3.13 -9.08 0.07
N PRO A 129 3.02 -8.84 1.38
CA PRO A 129 1.86 -8.18 1.97
C PRO A 129 1.76 -6.72 1.47
N ALA A 130 2.90 -6.11 1.15
CA ALA A 130 2.96 -4.76 0.63
C ALA A 130 2.44 -4.65 -0.82
N ILE A 131 1.67 -3.58 -1.07
CA ILE A 131 1.06 -3.26 -2.36
C ILE A 131 1.83 -2.12 -3.02
N LEU A 132 2.18 -2.30 -4.30
CA LEU A 132 2.69 -1.21 -5.12
C LEU A 132 1.58 -0.17 -5.36
N VAL A 133 1.75 1.03 -4.83
CA VAL A 133 0.83 2.16 -4.99
C VAL A 133 1.19 2.97 -6.23
N THR A 134 2.48 3.28 -6.40
CA THR A 134 2.99 4.04 -7.55
C THR A 134 4.48 3.81 -7.75
N GLU A 135 4.98 4.11 -8.94
CA GLU A 135 6.39 4.11 -9.29
C GLU A 135 6.70 5.40 -10.06
N ILE A 136 7.79 6.07 -9.68
CA ILE A 136 8.28 7.27 -10.37
C ILE A 136 9.78 7.16 -10.65
N GLU A 137 10.26 7.93 -11.61
CA GLU A 137 11.69 8.18 -11.74
C GLU A 137 12.17 9.12 -10.62
N ALA A 138 13.35 8.83 -10.07
CA ALA A 138 13.94 9.59 -8.97
C ALA A 138 15.46 9.79 -9.17
N PRO A 139 16.02 10.95 -8.78
CA PRO A 139 17.46 11.11 -8.64
C PRO A 139 18.07 10.03 -7.73
N PRO A 140 19.33 9.60 -7.97
CA PRO A 140 20.00 8.66 -7.08
C PRO A 140 20.15 9.24 -5.68
N GLY A 141 20.17 8.35 -4.69
CA GLY A 141 20.37 8.73 -3.29
C GLY A 141 19.56 7.86 -2.35
N HIS A 142 19.59 8.23 -1.07
CA HIS A 142 18.90 7.51 -0.02
C HIS A 142 17.69 8.33 0.44
N TYR A 143 16.51 7.88 0.03
CA TYR A 143 15.23 8.39 0.48
C TYR A 143 14.90 7.80 1.84
N ASN A 144 15.36 8.49 2.89
CA ASN A 144 15.35 8.04 4.28
C ASN A 144 14.35 8.79 5.15
N ALA A 145 13.38 9.44 4.53
CA ALA A 145 12.22 10.02 5.18
C ALA A 145 11.06 10.10 4.19
N ILE A 146 9.84 10.04 4.70
CA ILE A 146 8.61 10.13 3.92
C ILE A 146 7.55 10.86 4.74
N SER A 147 6.68 11.59 4.07
CA SER A 147 5.46 12.13 4.67
C SER A 147 4.25 11.78 3.83
N TRP A 148 3.10 11.65 4.48
CA TRP A 148 1.81 11.54 3.80
C TRP A 148 0.70 12.10 4.68
N GLN A 149 -0.45 12.35 4.06
CA GLN A 149 -1.69 12.71 4.75
C GLN A 149 -2.72 11.62 4.52
N MET A 150 -3.35 11.14 5.59
CA MET A 150 -4.66 10.51 5.51
C MET A 150 -5.69 11.60 5.22
N TYR A 151 -6.48 11.40 4.17
CA TYR A 151 -7.33 12.46 3.61
C TYR A 151 -8.78 12.01 3.48
N ASN A 152 -9.69 12.76 4.09
CA ASN A 152 -11.12 12.59 3.89
C ASN A 152 -11.56 13.16 2.54
N GLN A 153 -12.13 12.33 1.67
CA GLN A 153 -12.59 12.81 0.37
C GLN A 153 -13.86 13.66 0.50
N ALA A 154 -14.00 14.64 -0.39
CA ALA A 154 -15.11 15.59 -0.37
C ALA A 154 -16.49 14.97 -0.62
N ASP A 155 -16.54 13.73 -1.14
CA ASP A 155 -17.78 12.98 -1.35
C ASP A 155 -18.23 12.17 -0.12
N GLY A 156 -17.48 12.29 1.00
CA GLY A 156 -17.76 11.58 2.25
C GLY A 156 -17.07 10.22 2.35
N ALA A 157 -16.22 9.84 1.40
CA ALA A 157 -15.36 8.67 1.60
C ALA A 157 -14.29 8.95 2.67
N SER A 158 -14.28 8.12 3.70
CA SER A 158 -13.35 8.25 4.83
C SER A 158 -11.92 7.94 4.44
N SER A 159 -10.99 8.54 5.18
CA SER A 159 -9.58 8.25 5.06
C SER A 159 -9.21 6.83 5.50
N LEU A 160 -9.99 6.21 6.38
CA LEU A 160 -9.85 4.81 6.78
C LEU A 160 -11.20 4.11 6.86
N ARG A 161 -11.31 2.92 6.25
CA ARG A 161 -12.48 2.05 6.38
C ARG A 161 -12.05 0.59 6.54
N LEU A 162 -12.52 -0.05 7.60
CA LEU A 162 -12.25 -1.45 7.91
C LEU A 162 -13.53 -2.25 7.70
N LEU A 163 -13.47 -3.27 6.85
CA LEU A 163 -14.58 -4.19 6.63
C LEU A 163 -14.12 -5.60 6.88
N GLY A 164 -14.98 -6.37 7.52
CA GLY A 164 -14.68 -7.76 7.76
C GLY A 164 -15.64 -8.41 8.73
N ARG A 165 -15.10 -9.40 9.42
CA ARG A 165 -15.84 -10.24 10.34
C ARG A 165 -15.03 -10.50 11.60
N ALA A 166 -15.73 -10.46 12.73
CA ALA A 166 -15.22 -10.85 14.04
C ALA A 166 -15.99 -12.07 14.56
N GLU A 167 -15.29 -13.05 15.14
CA GLU A 167 -15.90 -14.21 15.78
C GLU A 167 -15.38 -14.39 17.21
N LYS A 168 -16.27 -14.68 18.16
CA LYS A 168 -15.93 -15.06 19.54
C LYS A 168 -17.02 -15.91 20.14
N ASP A 169 -16.68 -17.06 20.73
CA ASP A 169 -17.62 -17.97 21.40
C ASP A 169 -18.88 -18.34 20.55
N GLY A 170 -18.72 -18.42 19.23
CA GLY A 170 -19.79 -18.71 18.27
C GLY A 170 -20.72 -17.52 17.95
N GLN A 171 -20.42 -16.33 18.48
CA GLN A 171 -20.99 -15.06 18.02
C GLN A 171 -20.19 -14.57 16.82
N GLU A 172 -20.89 -14.25 15.73
CA GLU A 172 -20.33 -13.66 14.52
C GLU A 172 -20.84 -12.22 14.37
N ILE A 173 -19.94 -11.28 14.11
CA ILE A 173 -20.26 -9.88 13.79
C ILE A 173 -19.63 -9.53 12.45
N GLN A 174 -20.45 -9.12 11.48
CA GLN A 174 -19.96 -8.40 10.31
C GLN A 174 -19.78 -6.94 10.66
N PHE A 175 -18.57 -6.41 10.45
CA PHE A 175 -18.26 -5.02 10.79
C PHE A 175 -17.92 -4.18 9.57
N ASN A 176 -18.33 -2.92 9.63
CA ASN A 176 -17.91 -1.82 8.78
C ASN A 176 -17.60 -0.64 9.71
N LEU A 177 -16.31 -0.41 9.94
CA LEU A 177 -15.82 0.68 10.78
C LEU A 177 -15.33 1.81 9.89
N ASN A 178 -15.85 3.00 10.10
CA ASN A 178 -15.62 4.14 9.24
C ASN A 178 -14.96 5.30 10.00
N PHE A 179 -13.70 5.57 9.72
CA PHE A 179 -12.90 6.56 10.46
C PHE A 179 -12.49 7.71 9.54
N PRO A 180 -13.30 8.79 9.47
CA PRO A 180 -12.97 9.94 8.65
C PRO A 180 -11.98 10.86 9.38
N MET A 181 -10.68 10.58 9.29
CA MET A 181 -9.64 11.36 9.99
C MET A 181 -8.66 12.04 9.03
N ASN A 182 -8.30 13.29 9.31
CA ASN A 182 -7.22 13.97 8.62
C ASN A 182 -5.96 13.90 9.50
N ILE A 183 -4.99 13.07 9.13
CA ILE A 183 -3.77 12.85 9.91
C ILE A 183 -2.58 13.01 8.98
N ALA A 184 -1.60 13.82 9.37
CA ALA A 184 -0.36 13.94 8.65
C ALA A 184 0.77 13.22 9.40
N TYR A 185 1.47 12.34 8.68
CA TYR A 185 2.61 11.58 9.17
C TYR A 185 3.88 12.11 8.52
N THR A 186 4.93 12.26 9.31
CA THR A 186 6.30 12.47 8.81
C THR A 186 7.22 11.48 9.51
N CYS A 187 7.85 10.62 8.74
CA CYS A 187 8.58 9.46 9.25
C CYS A 187 10.03 9.49 8.78
N GLY A 188 10.89 8.82 9.56
CA GLY A 188 12.31 8.70 9.27
C GLY A 188 12.64 7.53 8.35
N GLU A 189 13.79 6.90 8.60
CA GLU A 189 14.25 5.75 7.84
C GLU A 189 13.37 4.52 8.12
N PHE A 190 13.18 3.68 7.10
CA PHE A 190 12.49 2.40 7.25
C PHE A 190 13.18 1.53 8.31
N VAL A 191 12.40 1.01 9.26
CA VAL A 191 12.88 0.13 10.32
C VAL A 191 12.42 -1.29 10.02
N GLY A 192 13.36 -2.17 9.66
CA GLY A 192 13.11 -3.57 9.40
C GLY A 192 14.41 -4.30 9.07
N ASP A 193 14.31 -5.54 8.60
CA ASP A 193 15.48 -6.38 8.32
C ASP A 193 16.36 -5.85 7.18
N GLU A 194 15.73 -5.23 6.17
CA GLU A 194 16.40 -4.67 5.00
C GLU A 194 16.29 -3.15 4.96
N ARG A 195 17.38 -2.48 4.60
CA ARG A 195 17.35 -1.05 4.33
C ARG A 195 16.62 -0.79 3.01
N LYS A 196 15.74 0.20 3.01
CA LYS A 196 14.92 0.60 1.86
C LYS A 196 15.28 2.03 1.41
N GLY A 197 14.73 2.48 0.27
CA GLY A 197 14.86 3.85 -0.22
C GLY A 197 16.19 4.19 -0.92
N ILE A 198 17.07 3.23 -1.20
CA ILE A 198 18.37 3.49 -1.85
C ILE A 198 18.23 3.38 -3.38
N VAL A 199 18.09 4.52 -4.05
CA VAL A 199 18.00 4.59 -5.52
C VAL A 199 19.39 4.67 -6.13
N ASN A 200 19.74 3.68 -6.95
CA ASN A 200 20.93 3.71 -7.81
C ASN A 200 20.54 3.91 -9.29
N GLU A 201 21.51 4.23 -10.13
CA GLU A 201 21.29 4.44 -11.57
C GLU A 201 20.68 3.18 -12.24
N GLY A 202 19.48 3.35 -12.81
CA GLY A 202 18.75 2.28 -13.49
C GLY A 202 18.18 1.18 -12.58
N GLU A 203 18.30 1.32 -11.26
CA GLU A 203 17.75 0.38 -10.28
C GLU A 203 16.46 0.91 -9.65
N THR A 204 15.66 0.01 -9.11
CA THR A 204 14.43 0.32 -8.39
C THR A 204 14.66 0.19 -6.89
N ALA A 205 14.25 1.20 -6.14
CA ALA A 205 14.16 1.16 -4.68
C ALA A 205 12.71 1.23 -4.24
N GLU A 206 12.43 0.67 -3.06
CA GLU A 206 11.12 0.79 -2.42
C GLU A 206 11.18 1.78 -1.26
N ILE A 207 10.09 2.48 -1.01
CA ILE A 207 9.78 3.15 0.26
C ILE A 207 8.38 2.75 0.68
N HIS A 208 8.15 2.62 1.97
CA HIS A 208 6.94 1.98 2.50
C HIS A 208 6.15 2.96 3.36
N MET A 209 4.82 2.84 3.31
CA MET A 209 3.91 3.27 4.36
C MET A 209 3.36 1.99 4.99
N THR A 210 3.54 1.82 6.29
CA THR A 210 3.06 0.66 7.05
C THR A 210 1.96 1.12 8.00
N PHE A 211 0.92 0.29 8.20
CA PHE A 211 -0.23 0.62 9.04
C PHE A 211 -0.49 -0.51 10.05
N HIS A 212 -0.24 -0.23 11.33
CA HIS A 212 -0.23 -1.21 12.41
C HIS A 212 -1.60 -1.30 13.08
N PHE A 213 -2.49 -2.20 12.61
CA PHE A 213 -3.87 -2.28 13.13
C PHE A 213 -3.99 -2.99 14.48
N ASP A 214 -2.95 -3.70 14.91
CA ASP A 214 -2.81 -4.20 16.28
C ASP A 214 -2.88 -3.05 17.31
N HIS A 215 -2.56 -1.80 16.93
CA HIS A 215 -2.80 -0.64 17.79
C HIS A 215 -4.28 -0.46 18.15
N ILE A 216 -5.22 -0.81 17.26
CA ILE A 216 -6.67 -0.71 17.52
C ILE A 216 -7.15 -1.94 18.29
N PHE A 217 -6.71 -3.13 17.89
CA PHE A 217 -7.33 -4.39 18.31
C PHE A 217 -6.55 -5.12 19.40
N GLY A 218 -5.29 -4.76 19.64
CA GLY A 218 -4.35 -5.53 20.44
C GLY A 218 -4.01 -6.88 19.82
N ASP A 219 -3.21 -7.67 20.54
CA ASP A 219 -2.71 -8.97 20.10
C ASP A 219 -2.81 -9.98 21.26
N ALA A 220 -3.64 -11.02 21.09
CA ALA A 220 -3.78 -12.11 22.06
C ALA A 220 -2.48 -12.91 22.30
N GLY A 221 -1.54 -12.86 21.35
CA GLY A 221 -0.23 -13.47 21.45
C GLY A 221 0.74 -12.75 22.39
N LYS A 222 0.42 -11.53 22.83
CA LYS A 222 1.23 -10.73 23.76
C LYS A 222 0.66 -10.77 25.17
N ASP A 223 1.51 -10.44 26.14
CA ASP A 223 1.09 -10.27 27.54
C ASP A 223 0.09 -9.10 27.67
N ASP A 224 -0.84 -9.18 28.62
CA ASP A 224 -1.81 -8.11 28.91
C ASP A 224 -1.14 -6.76 29.22
N ASN A 225 0.10 -6.78 29.75
CA ASN A 225 0.88 -5.59 30.08
C ASN A 225 1.82 -5.15 28.96
N HIS A 226 1.81 -5.84 27.81
CA HIS A 226 2.53 -5.39 26.63
C HIS A 226 1.96 -4.07 26.13
N GLU A 227 2.80 -3.18 25.62
CA GLU A 227 2.42 -1.83 25.20
C GLU A 227 1.21 -1.82 24.26
N VAL A 228 1.24 -2.64 23.21
CA VAL A 228 0.10 -2.82 22.28
C VAL A 228 -1.21 -3.16 23.00
N ASN A 229 -1.19 -4.06 23.99
CA ASN A 229 -2.40 -4.50 24.69
C ASN A 229 -2.85 -3.50 25.75
N VAL A 230 -1.93 -2.74 26.35
CA VAL A 230 -2.27 -1.70 27.32
C VAL A 230 -2.99 -0.55 26.62
N ASN A 231 -2.51 -0.16 25.44
CA ASN A 231 -2.98 1.02 24.72
C ASN A 231 -4.18 0.73 23.81
N ALA A 232 -4.27 -0.47 23.23
CA ALA A 232 -5.39 -0.82 22.36
C ALA A 232 -6.73 -0.88 23.11
N PRO A 233 -7.83 -0.36 22.52
CA PRO A 233 -9.17 -0.57 23.03
C PRO A 233 -9.63 -2.03 22.91
N GLY A 234 -9.16 -2.77 21.89
CA GLY A 234 -9.68 -4.10 21.56
C GLY A 234 -10.94 -4.03 20.70
N PHE A 235 -11.53 -5.18 20.37
CA PHE A 235 -12.76 -5.24 19.58
C PHE A 235 -14.04 -5.29 20.43
N GLU A 236 -13.97 -5.78 21.67
CA GLU A 236 -15.10 -5.96 22.59
C GLU A 236 -15.92 -4.68 22.83
N PRO A 237 -15.31 -3.49 23.05
CA PRO A 237 -16.10 -2.26 23.23
C PRO A 237 -16.98 -1.95 22.03
N MET A 238 -16.47 -2.17 20.81
CA MET A 238 -17.20 -1.96 19.57
C MET A 238 -18.21 -3.09 19.30
N ALA A 239 -17.85 -4.34 19.61
CA ALA A 239 -18.73 -5.51 19.48
C ALA A 239 -20.03 -5.36 20.30
N ASN A 240 -19.95 -4.71 21.47
CA ASN A 240 -21.11 -4.43 22.31
C ASN A 240 -22.14 -3.46 21.68
N LEU A 241 -21.76 -2.76 20.62
CA LEU A 241 -22.65 -1.87 19.85
C LEU A 241 -23.31 -2.58 18.66
N ALA A 242 -22.93 -3.83 18.38
CA ALA A 242 -23.48 -4.57 17.25
C ALA A 242 -24.96 -4.91 17.45
N GLU A 243 -25.76 -4.70 16.41
CA GLU A 243 -27.18 -5.06 16.38
C GLU A 243 -27.42 -6.13 15.31
N ASN A 244 -28.08 -7.23 15.70
CA ASN A 244 -28.42 -8.34 14.79
C ASN A 244 -27.22 -8.94 14.04
N GLY A 245 -26.04 -8.99 14.68
CA GLY A 245 -24.81 -9.54 14.08
C GLY A 245 -24.12 -8.58 13.11
N THR A 246 -24.47 -7.30 13.12
CA THR A 246 -23.85 -6.26 12.29
C THR A 246 -23.40 -5.09 13.15
N LEU A 247 -22.20 -4.59 12.85
CA LEU A 247 -21.63 -3.38 13.42
C LEU A 247 -21.29 -2.44 12.27
N ASP A 248 -22.12 -1.44 12.03
CA ASP A 248 -21.92 -0.43 10.98
C ASP A 248 -21.90 0.95 11.64
N VAL A 249 -20.70 1.45 11.93
CA VAL A 249 -20.50 2.63 12.78
C VAL A 249 -19.37 3.50 12.25
N ASP A 250 -19.52 4.80 12.46
CA ASP A 250 -18.48 5.79 12.23
C ASP A 250 -17.90 6.31 13.54
N LEU A 251 -16.86 7.16 13.43
CA LEU A 251 -16.20 7.74 14.60
C LEU A 251 -17.16 8.57 15.48
N GLU A 252 -18.12 9.28 14.90
CA GLU A 252 -19.14 10.03 15.66
C GLU A 252 -20.04 9.09 16.47
N THR A 253 -20.47 7.97 15.87
CA THR A 253 -21.26 6.95 16.55
C THR A 253 -20.47 6.32 17.69
N LEU A 254 -19.19 6.02 17.48
CA LEU A 254 -18.31 5.46 18.52
C LEU A 254 -18.11 6.45 19.66
N GLN A 255 -17.86 7.73 19.38
CA GLN A 255 -17.73 8.78 20.40
C GLN A 255 -18.96 8.87 21.30
N ASN A 256 -20.15 8.70 20.73
CA ASN A 256 -21.41 8.82 21.47
C ASN A 256 -21.77 7.59 22.30
N ASN A 257 -21.19 6.42 21.99
CA ASN A 257 -21.63 5.14 22.57
C ASN A 257 -20.54 4.39 23.35
N LEU A 258 -19.25 4.66 23.06
CA LEU A 258 -18.14 4.12 23.84
C LEU A 258 -18.00 4.87 25.18
N SER A 259 -17.29 4.25 26.12
CA SER A 259 -16.81 4.98 27.29
C SER A 259 -15.78 6.02 26.86
N GLU A 260 -15.63 7.10 27.64
CA GLU A 260 -14.61 8.13 27.37
C GLU A 260 -13.21 7.52 27.28
N GLU A 261 -12.91 6.53 28.12
CA GLU A 261 -11.61 5.85 28.13
C GLU A 261 -11.39 5.03 26.85
N ASP A 262 -12.40 4.26 26.43
CA ASP A 262 -12.30 3.44 25.21
C ASP A 262 -12.23 4.30 23.95
N TYR A 263 -12.99 5.40 23.90
CA TYR A 263 -12.92 6.33 22.78
C TYR A 263 -11.57 7.03 22.70
N GLN A 264 -11.01 7.49 23.82
CA GLN A 264 -9.68 8.10 23.84
C GLN A 264 -8.59 7.11 23.41
N ARG A 265 -8.67 5.85 23.85
CA ARG A 265 -7.76 4.79 23.37
C ARG A 265 -7.89 4.60 21.87
N LEU A 266 -9.12 4.47 21.35
CA LEU A 266 -9.36 4.34 19.92
C LEU A 266 -8.79 5.52 19.12
N GLU A 267 -9.06 6.75 19.55
CA GLU A 267 -8.57 7.96 18.88
C GLU A 267 -7.04 7.98 18.82
N ASN A 268 -6.36 7.71 19.94
CA ASN A 268 -4.90 7.60 20.00
C ASN A 268 -4.38 6.45 19.12
N SER A 269 -5.01 5.28 19.18
CA SER A 269 -4.64 4.13 18.36
C SER A 269 -4.72 4.44 16.86
N ILE A 270 -5.75 5.18 16.42
CA ILE A 270 -5.88 5.56 15.00
C ILE A 270 -4.82 6.61 14.63
N LEU A 271 -4.55 7.58 15.51
CA LEU A 271 -3.48 8.57 15.29
C LEU A 271 -2.12 7.90 15.10
N GLU A 272 -1.81 6.87 15.88
CA GLU A 272 -0.54 6.15 15.85
C GLU A 272 -0.44 5.03 14.79
N LEU A 273 -1.41 4.87 13.88
CA LEU A 273 -1.38 3.77 12.90
C LEU A 273 -0.17 3.82 11.95
N GLY A 274 0.21 5.02 11.50
CA GLY A 274 1.16 5.21 10.42
C GLY A 274 2.62 4.99 10.84
N HIS A 275 3.32 4.13 10.10
CA HIS A 275 4.70 3.72 10.32
C HIS A 275 5.50 3.60 9.02
N VAL A 276 6.81 3.38 9.15
CA VAL A 276 7.73 2.94 8.07
C VAL A 276 8.44 1.65 8.48
N GLY A 277 7.87 0.50 8.13
CA GLY A 277 8.21 -0.75 8.82
C GLY A 277 7.81 -0.60 10.29
N GLU A 278 8.70 -0.86 11.24
CA GLU A 278 8.48 -0.61 12.68
C GLU A 278 8.78 0.84 13.12
N GLY A 279 9.12 1.73 12.18
CA GLY A 279 9.57 3.07 12.48
C GLY A 279 8.40 4.02 12.75
N HIS A 280 8.35 4.60 13.94
CA HIS A 280 7.32 5.58 14.30
C HIS A 280 7.41 6.85 13.45
N CYS A 281 6.27 7.51 13.34
CA CYS A 281 6.11 8.76 12.62
C CYS A 281 5.77 9.91 13.57
N ARG A 282 6.27 11.10 13.25
CA ARG A 282 5.77 12.32 13.87
C ARG A 282 4.40 12.62 13.29
N ILE A 283 3.43 12.78 14.19
CA ILE A 283 2.06 13.11 13.84
C ILE A 283 1.89 14.63 13.97
N THR A 284 1.28 15.24 12.96
CA THR A 284 0.76 16.60 13.05
C THR A 284 -0.73 16.57 12.77
N GLU A 285 -1.51 16.86 13.79
CA GLU A 285 -2.94 17.16 13.68
C GLU A 285 -3.07 18.62 13.27
N ASP A 286 -3.36 18.91 11.99
CA ASP A 286 -3.89 20.21 11.54
C ASP A 286 -3.95 20.27 9.99
N ILE A 287 -5.12 19.96 9.41
CA ILE A 287 -5.67 20.66 8.21
C ILE A 287 -7.19 20.73 8.29
#